data_AF-A0A366WQ75-F1
#
_entry.id   AF-A0A366WQ75-F1
#
_cell.length_a   1.000
_cell.length_b   1.000
_cell.length_c   1.000
_cell.angle_alpha   90.00
_cell.angle_beta   90.00
_cell.angle_gamma   90.00
#
_symmetry.space_group_name_H-M   'P 1'
#
loop_
_entity.id
_entity.type
_entity.pdbx_description
1 polymer ?
#
loop_
_entity_poly.entity_id
_entity_poly.type
_entity_poly.pdbx_seq_one_letter_code
_entity_poly.pdbx_strand_id
1 'polypeptide(L)'
;MTSGRLSEKFSEPLSKMFCHSVFLIGSIVLTGELLLPLQINFVTNLSPTSSIVFLPFGIIVIVSFFEGKHAPLYLLPGTIAGCFLYCDTTLTAVKLIGIMAVNIYTAPAIFCLLDWSTLCNRREDMLHPRAWRILILGGFVSSLVTSLLIHRIQHDQEFLCEHSIDIVMQHIIGYMIGMVAVLGALILLFRFSPRLCRTTRVATCNHKIRRKHSSDTDEP
;
A
#
# COMPACT_ATOMS: atom_id res chain seq x y z
N MET A 1 3.05 3.36 -40.44
CA MET A 1 4.09 3.29 -39.39
C MET A 1 3.63 4.05 -38.15
N THR A 2 2.82 3.44 -37.30
CA THR A 2 2.23 4.08 -36.09
C THR A 2 2.14 3.12 -34.89
N SER A 3 2.79 1.95 -34.98
CA SER A 3 2.68 0.89 -33.96
C SER A 3 3.63 1.09 -32.75
N GLY A 4 4.70 1.87 -32.89
CA GLY A 4 5.72 2.02 -31.83
C GLY A 4 5.31 2.88 -30.62
N ARG A 5 4.49 3.93 -30.80
CA ARG A 5 4.17 4.88 -29.71
C ARG A 5 3.09 4.43 -28.74
N LEU A 6 2.25 3.46 -29.11
CA LEU A 6 1.21 2.93 -28.21
C LEU A 6 1.78 1.89 -27.24
N SER A 7 2.83 1.16 -27.65
CA SER A 7 3.50 0.16 -26.81
C SER A 7 4.21 0.79 -25.60
N GLU A 8 4.90 1.93 -25.79
CA GLU A 8 5.55 2.65 -24.68
C GLU A 8 4.53 3.14 -23.63
N LYS A 9 3.39 3.72 -24.05
CA LYS A 9 2.36 4.21 -23.13
C LYS A 9 1.65 3.12 -22.34
N PHE A 10 1.52 1.91 -22.90
CA PHE A 10 0.96 0.75 -22.18
C PHE A 10 1.99 0.06 -21.30
N SER A 11 3.28 0.14 -21.64
CA SER A 11 4.35 -0.50 -20.86
C SER A 11 4.53 0.13 -19.48
N GLU A 12 4.34 1.45 -19.34
CA GLU A 12 4.47 2.15 -18.06
C GLU A 12 3.47 1.70 -16.99
N PRO A 13 2.15 1.70 -17.23
CA PRO A 13 1.18 1.23 -16.22
C PRO A 13 1.28 -0.27 -15.97
N LEU A 14 1.61 -1.07 -16.99
CA LEU A 14 1.74 -2.52 -16.86
C LEU A 14 2.98 -2.91 -16.04
N SER A 15 4.10 -2.20 -16.25
CA SER A 15 5.33 -2.36 -15.46
C SER A 15 5.11 -1.99 -13.99
N LYS A 16 4.40 -0.88 -13.74
CA LYS A 16 4.01 -0.49 -12.37
C LYS A 16 3.13 -1.54 -11.71
N MET A 17 2.12 -2.04 -12.43
CA MET A 17 1.25 -3.11 -11.96
C MET A 17 2.05 -4.34 -11.55
N PHE A 18 2.96 -4.80 -12.42
CA PHE A 18 3.81 -5.95 -12.14
C PHE A 18 4.73 -5.71 -10.94
N CYS A 19 5.37 -4.56 -10.86
CA CYS A 19 6.27 -4.20 -9.76
C CYS A 19 5.54 -4.18 -8.40
N HIS A 20 4.39 -3.51 -8.32
CA HIS A 20 3.59 -3.46 -7.09
C HIS A 20 3.05 -4.84 -6.71
N SER A 21 2.65 -5.66 -7.68
CA SER A 21 2.17 -7.02 -7.44
C SER A 21 3.27 -7.93 -6.93
N VAL A 22 4.48 -7.88 -7.50
CA VAL A 22 5.64 -8.65 -7.04
C VAL A 22 6.03 -8.23 -5.62
N PHE A 23 6.04 -6.93 -5.33
CA PHE A 23 6.36 -6.43 -3.99
C PHE A 23 5.32 -6.88 -2.96
N LEU A 24 4.04 -6.85 -3.33
CA LEU A 24 2.95 -7.34 -2.49
C LEU A 24 3.08 -8.84 -2.23
N ILE A 25 3.26 -9.66 -3.27
CA ILE A 25 3.44 -11.11 -3.15
C ILE A 25 4.65 -11.42 -2.27
N GLY A 26 5.80 -10.76 -2.51
CA GLY A 26 7.01 -10.94 -1.71
C GLY A 26 6.78 -10.65 -0.23
N SER A 27 5.97 -9.63 0.09
CA SER A 27 5.63 -9.32 1.48
C SER A 27 4.61 -10.26 2.09
N ILE A 28 3.68 -10.80 1.29
CA ILE A 28 2.77 -11.87 1.73
C ILE A 28 3.58 -13.11 2.09
N VAL A 29 4.50 -13.54 1.21
CA VAL A 29 5.39 -14.68 1.45
C VAL A 29 6.29 -14.44 2.65
N LEU A 30 6.89 -13.25 2.78
CA LEU A 30 7.71 -12.92 3.94
C LEU A 30 6.89 -12.97 5.24
N THR A 31 5.68 -12.43 5.22
CA THR A 31 4.79 -12.44 6.39
C THR A 31 4.40 -13.87 6.77
N GLY A 32 4.02 -14.70 5.79
CA GLY A 32 3.60 -16.08 6.00
C GLY A 32 4.74 -17.01 6.42
N GLU A 33 5.86 -17.01 5.70
CA GLU A 33 6.96 -17.98 5.91
C GLU A 33 7.94 -17.57 6.99
N LEU A 34 8.12 -16.27 7.24
CA LEU A 34 9.13 -15.81 8.18
C LEU A 34 8.50 -15.24 9.45
N LEU A 35 7.56 -14.31 9.31
CA LEU A 35 7.04 -13.60 10.48
C LEU A 35 6.04 -14.44 11.28
N LEU A 36 5.14 -15.17 10.62
CA LEU A 36 4.15 -16.00 11.29
C LEU A 36 4.77 -17.14 12.13
N PRO A 37 5.71 -17.96 11.61
CA PRO A 37 6.33 -18.99 12.43
C PRO A 37 7.23 -18.41 13.52
N LEU A 38 7.89 -17.27 13.25
CA LEU A 38 8.70 -16.60 14.27
C LEU A 38 7.81 -16.07 15.41
N GLN A 39 6.64 -15.54 15.09
CA GLN A 39 5.66 -15.13 16.09
C GLN A 39 5.18 -16.31 16.95
N ILE A 40 4.82 -17.44 16.34
CA ILE A 40 4.34 -18.63 17.08
C ILE A 40 5.42 -19.16 18.02
N ASN A 41 6.69 -19.12 17.60
CA ASN A 41 7.81 -19.60 18.40
C ASN A 41 8.22 -18.66 19.56
N PHE A 42 8.10 -17.34 19.37
CA PHE A 42 8.57 -16.36 20.36
C PHE A 42 7.46 -15.77 21.23
N VAL A 43 6.20 -15.77 20.79
CA VAL A 43 5.09 -15.11 21.49
C VAL A 43 3.89 -16.05 21.63
N THR A 44 3.77 -16.65 22.81
CA THR A 44 2.83 -17.73 23.13
C THR A 44 1.39 -17.28 23.39
N ASN A 45 1.12 -15.97 23.48
CA ASN A 45 -0.18 -15.41 23.88
C ASN A 45 -0.89 -14.57 22.80
N LEU A 46 -0.44 -14.65 21.54
CA LEU A 46 -1.08 -13.92 20.45
C LEU A 46 -2.07 -14.80 19.72
N SER A 47 -3.18 -14.19 19.27
CA SER A 47 -4.14 -14.90 18.44
C SER A 47 -3.46 -15.38 17.15
N PRO A 48 -3.61 -16.66 16.76
CA PRO A 48 -3.02 -17.19 15.52
C PRO A 48 -3.57 -16.50 14.26
N THR A 49 -4.68 -15.78 14.39
CA THR A 49 -5.30 -14.99 13.32
C THR A 49 -4.70 -13.58 13.16
N SER A 50 -3.89 -13.11 14.12
CA SER A 50 -3.35 -11.76 14.13
C SER A 50 -1.82 -11.79 14.02
N SER A 51 -1.27 -11.33 12.90
CA SER A 51 0.17 -11.19 12.74
C SER A 51 0.69 -9.91 13.42
N ILE A 52 1.75 -10.00 14.24
CA ILE A 52 2.40 -8.85 14.91
C ILE A 52 2.88 -7.80 13.91
N VAL A 53 3.28 -8.23 12.71
CA VAL A 53 3.71 -7.33 11.66
C VAL A 53 3.09 -7.82 10.37
N PHE A 54 2.12 -7.05 9.89
CA PHE A 54 1.43 -7.38 8.65
C PHE A 54 1.90 -6.42 7.55
N LEU A 55 3.03 -6.79 6.93
CA LEU A 55 3.65 -6.02 5.85
C LEU A 55 2.75 -5.76 4.63
N PRO A 56 1.93 -6.71 4.14
CA PRO A 56 1.14 -6.46 2.94
C PRO A 56 0.19 -5.26 3.08
N PHE A 57 -0.32 -4.99 4.29
CA PHE A 57 -1.12 -3.79 4.54
C PHE A 57 -0.33 -2.49 4.35
N GLY A 58 0.92 -2.42 4.81
CA GLY A 58 1.78 -1.25 4.58
C GLY A 58 1.98 -0.97 3.09
N ILE A 59 2.14 -2.01 2.27
CA ILE A 59 2.24 -1.87 0.81
C ILE A 59 0.94 -1.34 0.23
N ILE A 60 -0.20 -1.92 0.61
CA ILE A 60 -1.51 -1.50 0.12
C ILE A 60 -1.73 -0.02 0.43
N VAL A 61 -1.43 0.44 1.65
CA VAL A 61 -1.58 1.85 2.03
C VAL A 61 -0.63 2.76 1.24
N ILE A 62 0.64 2.38 1.09
CA ILE A 62 1.62 3.18 0.33
C ILE A 62 1.23 3.27 -1.14
N VAL A 63 0.88 2.14 -1.77
CA VAL A 63 0.43 2.10 -3.17
C VAL A 63 -0.86 2.92 -3.33
N SER A 64 -1.78 2.84 -2.37
CA SER A 64 -2.99 3.66 -2.36
C SER A 64 -2.70 5.16 -2.25
N PHE A 65 -1.71 5.52 -1.43
CA PHE A 65 -1.25 6.90 -1.29
C PHE A 65 -0.59 7.44 -2.58
N PHE A 66 0.12 6.60 -3.35
CA PHE A 66 0.74 7.03 -4.61
C PHE A 66 -0.22 6.99 -5.81
N GLU A 67 -0.94 5.88 -6.03
CA GLU A 67 -1.74 5.62 -7.25
C GLU A 67 -3.25 5.89 -7.07
N GLY A 68 -3.76 5.91 -5.84
CA GLY A 68 -5.08 6.45 -5.52
C GLY A 68 -6.22 5.58 -5.99
N LYS A 69 -7.16 6.15 -6.76
CA LYS A 69 -8.29 5.41 -7.33
C LYS A 69 -7.88 4.23 -8.22
N HIS A 70 -6.65 4.23 -8.74
CA HIS A 70 -6.12 3.14 -9.57
C HIS A 70 -5.40 2.06 -8.76
N ALA A 71 -5.11 2.29 -7.48
CA ALA A 71 -4.42 1.34 -6.62
C ALA A 71 -5.09 -0.04 -6.52
N PRO A 72 -6.43 -0.17 -6.40
CA PRO A 72 -7.08 -1.48 -6.39
C PRO A 72 -6.74 -2.31 -7.63
N LEU A 73 -6.72 -1.68 -8.80
CA LEU A 73 -6.45 -2.35 -10.07
C LEU A 73 -5.01 -2.91 -10.12
N TYR A 74 -4.06 -2.18 -9.53
CA TYR A 74 -2.65 -2.61 -9.47
C TYR A 74 -2.38 -3.70 -8.43
N LEU A 75 -3.15 -3.73 -7.34
CA LEU A 75 -2.99 -4.67 -6.22
C LEU A 75 -3.75 -5.98 -6.40
N LEU A 76 -4.77 -5.98 -7.27
CA LEU A 76 -5.66 -7.11 -7.51
C LEU A 76 -4.94 -8.42 -7.89
N PRO A 77 -4.03 -8.46 -8.90
CA PRO A 77 -3.36 -9.72 -9.25
C PRO A 77 -2.45 -10.23 -8.13
N GLY A 78 -1.78 -9.34 -7.39
CA GLY A 78 -0.95 -9.74 -6.25
C GLY A 78 -1.77 -10.30 -5.09
N THR A 79 -2.97 -9.74 -4.86
CA THR A 79 -3.87 -10.23 -3.81
C THR A 79 -4.49 -11.58 -4.18
N ILE A 80 -4.89 -11.76 -5.45
CA ILE A 80 -5.36 -13.06 -5.95
C ILE A 80 -4.26 -14.11 -5.80
N ALA A 81 -3.03 -13.81 -6.23
CA ALA A 81 -1.90 -14.72 -6.09
C ALA A 81 -1.63 -15.06 -4.61
N GLY A 82 -1.66 -14.06 -3.72
CA GLY A 82 -1.52 -14.28 -2.28
C GLY A 82 -2.61 -15.18 -1.70
N CYS A 83 -3.85 -15.01 -2.14
CA CYS A 83 -4.95 -15.90 -1.76
C CYS A 83 -4.72 -17.33 -2.24
N PHE A 84 -4.22 -17.54 -3.47
CA PHE A 84 -3.91 -18.89 -3.93
C PHE A 84 -2.80 -19.57 -3.13
N LEU A 85 -1.83 -18.79 -2.63
CA LEU A 85 -0.72 -19.30 -1.83
C LEU A 85 -1.12 -19.64 -0.39
N TYR A 86 -1.94 -18.79 0.25
CA TYR A 86 -2.29 -18.89 1.67
C TYR A 86 -3.80 -19.05 1.89
N CYS A 87 -4.46 -19.80 1.00
CA CYS A 87 -5.89 -20.03 1.07
C CYS A 87 -6.23 -20.76 2.37
N ASP A 88 -6.95 -20.10 3.26
CA ASP A 88 -7.44 -20.71 4.49
C ASP A 88 -8.69 -21.55 4.17
N THR A 89 -8.53 -22.88 4.22
CA THR A 89 -9.62 -23.83 3.91
C THR A 89 -10.73 -23.84 4.96
N THR A 90 -10.52 -23.18 6.11
CA THR A 90 -11.52 -23.07 7.18
C THR A 90 -12.56 -21.98 6.93
N LEU A 91 -12.27 -21.01 6.05
CA LEU A 91 -13.17 -19.92 5.73
C LEU A 91 -14.02 -20.23 4.49
N THR A 92 -15.31 -19.90 4.55
CA THR A 92 -16.17 -19.95 3.37
C THR A 92 -15.65 -19.00 2.30
N ALA A 93 -15.72 -19.38 1.02
CA ALA A 93 -15.30 -18.56 -0.11
C ALA A 93 -15.85 -17.11 -0.06
N VAL A 94 -17.09 -16.94 0.40
CA VAL A 94 -17.73 -15.61 0.58
C VAL A 94 -16.99 -14.75 1.60
N LYS A 95 -16.60 -15.31 2.76
CA LYS A 95 -15.84 -14.59 3.80
C LYS A 95 -14.44 -14.23 3.30
N LEU A 96 -13.79 -15.15 2.60
CA LEU A 96 -12.46 -14.94 2.02
C LEU A 96 -12.46 -13.80 0.99
N ILE A 97 -13.43 -13.79 0.07
CA ILE A 97 -13.64 -12.71 -0.90
C ILE A 97 -13.95 -11.39 -0.18
N GLY A 98 -14.78 -11.43 0.87
CA GLY A 98 -15.08 -10.25 1.69
C GLY A 98 -13.83 -9.64 2.32
N ILE A 99 -12.99 -10.45 2.97
CA ILE A 99 -11.74 -10.00 3.59
C ILE A 99 -10.78 -9.42 2.54
N MET A 100 -10.67 -10.05 1.37
CA MET A 100 -9.87 -9.51 0.27
C MET A 100 -10.39 -8.16 -0.22
N ALA A 101 -11.70 -8.04 -0.43
CA ALA A 101 -12.31 -6.79 -0.85
C ALA A 101 -12.05 -5.68 0.18
N VAL A 102 -12.22 -5.98 1.47
CA VAL A 102 -11.92 -5.03 2.55
C VAL A 102 -10.45 -4.60 2.50
N ASN A 103 -9.51 -5.54 2.40
CA ASN A 103 -8.08 -5.20 2.37
C ASN A 103 -7.70 -4.34 1.16
N ILE A 104 -8.20 -4.64 -0.04
CA ILE A 104 -7.84 -3.89 -1.25
C ILE A 104 -8.52 -2.53 -1.29
N TYR A 105 -9.80 -2.44 -0.92
CA TYR A 105 -10.62 -1.24 -1.16
C TYR A 105 -10.63 -0.25 0.00
N THR A 106 -10.37 -0.69 1.24
CA THR A 106 -10.49 0.20 2.41
C THR A 106 -9.48 1.34 2.37
N ALA A 107 -8.20 1.05 2.13
CA ALA A 107 -7.17 2.09 2.07
C ALA A 107 -7.40 3.10 0.93
N PRO A 108 -7.65 2.68 -0.33
CA PRO A 108 -8.01 3.60 -1.41
C PRO A 108 -9.27 4.43 -1.10
N ALA A 109 -10.30 3.82 -0.51
CA ALA A 109 -11.53 4.54 -0.16
C ALA A 109 -11.25 5.66 0.86
N ILE A 110 -10.43 5.37 1.88
CA ILE A 110 -10.07 6.35 2.90
C ILE A 110 -9.21 7.46 2.32
N PHE A 111 -8.25 7.15 1.46
CA PHE A 111 -7.49 8.20 0.77
C PHE A 111 -8.35 9.02 -0.18
N CYS A 112 -9.31 8.43 -0.89
CA CYS A 112 -10.28 9.18 -1.69
C CYS A 112 -11.15 10.11 -0.82
N LEU A 113 -11.59 9.66 0.36
CA LEU A 113 -12.34 10.48 1.31
C LEU A 113 -11.48 11.61 1.90
N LEU A 114 -10.21 11.33 2.22
CA LEU A 114 -9.27 12.33 2.70
C LEU A 114 -8.97 13.37 1.61
N ASP A 115 -8.71 12.94 0.37
CA ASP A 115 -8.51 13.81 -0.80
C ASP A 115 -9.75 14.71 -1.03
N TRP A 116 -10.96 14.13 -0.92
CA TRP A 116 -12.20 14.89 -1.00
C TRP A 116 -12.34 15.93 0.12
N SER A 117 -12.04 15.53 1.36
CA SER A 117 -12.20 16.40 2.54
C SER A 117 -11.16 17.53 2.62
N THR A 118 -9.97 17.32 2.07
CA THR A 118 -8.87 18.29 2.13
C THR A 118 -8.85 19.26 0.96
N LEU A 119 -9.68 19.06 -0.09
CA LEU A 119 -9.72 19.88 -1.31
C LEU A 119 -8.33 20.07 -1.96
N CYS A 120 -7.33 19.29 -1.57
CA CYS A 120 -5.94 19.44 -1.97
C CYS A 120 -5.69 18.72 -3.28
N ASN A 121 -5.09 19.41 -4.24
CA ASN A 121 -4.65 18.83 -5.49
C ASN A 121 -3.44 17.91 -5.23
N ARG A 122 -3.71 16.63 -4.97
CA ARG A 122 -2.76 15.55 -4.60
C ARG A 122 -1.44 15.53 -5.38
N ARG A 123 -1.40 16.03 -6.62
CA ARG A 123 -0.21 15.99 -7.47
C ARG A 123 0.85 17.05 -7.11
N GLU A 124 0.45 18.14 -6.46
CA GLU A 124 1.34 19.27 -6.13
C GLU A 124 1.94 19.14 -4.73
N ASP A 125 1.21 18.49 -3.80
CA ASP A 125 1.62 18.33 -2.39
C ASP A 125 2.41 17.05 -2.08
N MET A 126 2.62 16.15 -3.05
CA MET A 126 3.38 14.90 -2.87
C MET A 126 4.82 15.09 -2.37
N LEU A 127 5.41 16.26 -2.60
CA LEU A 127 6.76 16.63 -2.16
C LEU A 127 6.77 17.48 -0.87
N HIS A 128 5.60 17.84 -0.36
CA HIS A 128 5.51 18.71 0.80
C HIS A 128 5.79 17.92 2.08
N PRO A 129 6.51 18.47 3.08
CA PRO A 129 6.66 17.88 4.42
C PRO A 129 5.35 17.62 5.18
N ARG A 130 4.17 17.89 4.61
CA ARG A 130 2.87 17.51 5.19
C ARG A 130 2.37 16.15 4.67
N ALA A 131 2.88 15.68 3.52
CA ALA A 131 2.47 14.43 2.88
C ALA A 131 2.65 13.21 3.76
N TRP A 132 3.77 13.11 4.51
CA TRP A 132 4.02 11.99 5.42
C TRP A 132 3.02 11.94 6.58
N ARG A 133 2.53 13.09 7.06
CA ARG A 133 1.51 13.14 8.12
C ARG A 133 0.17 12.63 7.62
N ILE A 134 -0.20 12.99 6.39
CA ILE A 134 -1.43 12.51 5.74
C ILE A 134 -1.33 10.99 5.49
N LEU A 135 -0.16 10.50 5.08
CA LEU A 135 0.09 9.06 4.90
C LEU A 135 -0.09 8.29 6.21
N ILE A 136 0.51 8.76 7.32
CA ILE A 136 0.38 8.10 8.63
C ILE A 136 -1.06 8.18 9.13
N LEU A 137 -1.72 9.33 9.00
CA LEU A 137 -3.11 9.49 9.43
C LEU A 137 -4.06 8.60 8.61
N GLY A 138 -3.92 8.61 7.29
CA GLY A 138 -4.74 7.78 6.39
C GLY A 138 -4.53 6.29 6.62
N GLY A 139 -3.28 5.87 6.83
CA GLY A 139 -3.00 4.48 7.18
C GLY A 139 -3.49 4.08 8.57
N PHE A 140 -3.46 4.98 9.55
CA PHE A 140 -4.05 4.73 10.87
C PHE A 140 -5.57 4.55 10.78
N VAL A 141 -6.27 5.47 10.12
CA VAL A 141 -7.72 5.35 9.90
C VAL A 141 -8.04 4.09 9.10
N SER A 142 -7.22 3.76 8.09
CA SER A 142 -7.37 2.50 7.36
C SER A 142 -7.17 1.27 8.23
N SER A 143 -6.21 1.28 9.15
CA SER A 143 -5.98 0.14 10.03
C SER A 143 -7.18 -0.12 10.95
N LEU A 144 -7.78 0.96 11.48
CA LEU A 144 -8.98 0.89 12.31
C LEU A 144 -10.17 0.33 11.52
N VAL A 145 -10.46 0.90 10.35
CA VAL A 145 -11.59 0.49 9.52
C VAL A 145 -11.39 -0.94 9.01
N THR A 146 -10.21 -1.27 8.48
CA THR A 146 -9.89 -2.61 7.99
C THR A 146 -10.00 -3.65 9.10
N SER A 147 -9.45 -3.38 10.28
CA SER A 147 -9.53 -4.30 11.43
C SER A 147 -10.98 -4.53 11.86
N LEU A 148 -11.78 -3.46 11.97
CA LEU A 148 -13.19 -3.57 12.33
C LEU A 148 -14.00 -4.35 11.29
N LEU A 149 -13.79 -4.09 10.00
CA LEU A 149 -14.50 -4.77 8.92
C LEU A 149 -14.11 -6.25 8.82
N ILE A 150 -12.84 -6.59 8.98
CA ILE A 150 -12.40 -7.99 9.00
C ILE A 150 -13.00 -8.72 10.20
N HIS A 151 -12.98 -8.08 11.37
CA HIS A 151 -13.60 -8.63 12.57
C HIS A 151 -15.12 -8.86 12.36
N ARG A 152 -15.84 -7.90 11.75
CA ARG A 152 -17.26 -8.05 11.35
C ARG A 152 -17.47 -9.30 10.48
N ILE A 153 -16.63 -9.52 9.47
CA ILE A 153 -16.78 -10.62 8.51
C ILE A 153 -16.46 -11.97 9.14
N GLN A 154 -15.50 -12.00 10.07
CA GLN A 154 -15.11 -13.23 10.76
C GLN A 154 -16.16 -13.63 11.80
N HIS A 155 -16.65 -12.69 12.60
CA HIS A 155 -17.57 -12.92 13.72
C HIS A 155 -18.93 -12.26 13.43
N ASP A 156 -19.80 -12.99 12.72
CA ASP A 156 -21.09 -12.50 12.20
C ASP A 156 -22.11 -12.04 13.28
N GLN A 157 -21.90 -12.30 14.58
CA GLN A 157 -22.95 -12.10 15.61
C GLN A 157 -22.53 -11.59 17.01
N GLU A 158 -21.24 -11.50 17.38
CA GLU A 158 -20.87 -11.18 18.78
C GLU A 158 -19.96 -9.94 18.89
N PHE A 159 -20.59 -8.76 19.02
CA PHE A 159 -19.90 -7.46 19.10
C PHE A 159 -19.29 -7.13 20.45
N LEU A 160 -19.57 -7.91 21.49
CA LEU A 160 -19.42 -7.49 22.88
C LEU A 160 -18.89 -8.62 23.77
N CYS A 161 -17.83 -9.30 23.35
CA CYS A 161 -17.03 -10.13 24.26
C CYS A 161 -15.68 -9.44 24.47
N GLU A 162 -15.18 -9.38 25.71
CA GLU A 162 -13.88 -8.74 26.04
C GLU A 162 -12.74 -9.27 25.15
N HIS A 163 -12.80 -10.54 24.78
CA HIS A 163 -11.81 -11.19 23.91
C HIS A 163 -11.78 -10.64 22.48
N SER A 164 -12.91 -10.14 21.96
CA SER A 164 -12.99 -9.56 20.61
C SER A 164 -12.22 -8.24 20.51
N ILE A 165 -12.18 -7.46 21.59
CA ILE A 165 -11.49 -6.16 21.63
C ILE A 165 -9.97 -6.39 21.57
N ASP A 166 -9.46 -7.37 22.31
CA ASP A 166 -8.04 -7.72 22.29
C ASP A 166 -7.58 -8.14 20.88
N ILE A 167 -8.38 -8.94 20.18
CA ILE A 167 -8.07 -9.36 18.80
C ILE A 167 -8.04 -8.16 17.86
N VAL A 168 -9.00 -7.25 17.95
CA VAL A 168 -9.04 -6.02 17.14
C VAL A 168 -7.84 -5.13 17.43
N MET A 169 -7.48 -4.95 18.71
CA MET A 169 -6.31 -4.16 19.09
C MET A 169 -5.01 -4.78 18.58
N GLN A 170 -4.85 -6.11 18.67
CA GLN A 170 -3.71 -6.82 18.10
C GLN A 170 -3.60 -6.60 16.58
N HIS A 171 -4.72 -6.63 15.85
CA HIS A 171 -4.73 -6.35 14.41
C HIS A 171 -4.34 -4.90 14.11
N ILE A 172 -4.86 -3.93 14.85
CA ILE A 172 -4.51 -2.51 14.66
C ILE A 172 -3.01 -2.31 14.88
N ILE A 173 -2.46 -2.87 15.96
CA ILE A 173 -1.02 -2.82 16.25
C ILE A 173 -0.23 -3.46 15.12
N GLY A 174 -0.65 -4.64 14.65
CA GLY A 174 0.03 -5.35 13.58
C GLY A 174 0.06 -4.61 12.24
N TYR A 175 -1.05 -3.95 11.90
CA TYR A 175 -1.16 -3.07 10.73
C TYR A 175 -0.29 -1.84 10.86
N MET A 176 -0.23 -1.21 12.03
CA MET A 176 0.59 -0.03 12.26
C MET A 176 2.08 -0.34 12.24
N ILE A 177 2.51 -1.45 12.85
CA ILE A 177 3.91 -1.90 12.79
C ILE A 177 4.28 -2.28 11.36
N GLY A 178 3.41 -3.02 10.65
CA GLY A 178 3.63 -3.37 9.24
C GLY A 178 3.77 -2.13 8.35
N MET A 179 2.89 -1.15 8.54
CA MET A 179 2.96 0.17 7.89
C MET A 179 4.29 0.88 8.11
N VAL A 180 4.69 1.04 9.39
CA VAL A 180 5.93 1.73 9.75
C VAL A 180 7.15 0.96 9.23
N ALA A 181 7.13 -0.37 9.28
CA ALA A 181 8.20 -1.21 8.76
C ALA A 181 8.38 -1.05 7.24
N VAL A 182 7.29 -1.09 6.47
CA VAL A 182 7.36 -0.90 5.01
C VAL A 182 7.80 0.53 4.66
N LEU A 183 7.29 1.54 5.39
CA LEU A 183 7.73 2.92 5.19
C LEU A 183 9.22 3.10 5.51
N GLY A 184 9.71 2.51 6.61
CA GLY A 184 11.12 2.50 6.99
C GLY A 184 11.99 1.79 5.94
N ALA A 185 11.56 0.64 5.45
CA ALA A 185 12.23 -0.08 4.36
C ALA A 185 12.31 0.77 3.08
N LEU A 186 11.24 1.50 2.75
CA LEU A 186 11.22 2.41 1.60
C LEU A 186 12.20 3.58 1.77
N ILE A 187 12.27 4.18 2.97
CA ILE A 187 13.23 5.23 3.30
C ILE A 187 14.67 4.70 3.19
N LEU A 188 14.94 3.52 3.73
CA LEU A 188 16.25 2.88 3.63
C LEU A 188 16.61 2.60 2.16
N LEU A 189 15.67 2.09 1.36
CA LEU A 189 15.89 1.83 -0.06
C LEU A 189 16.24 3.11 -0.81
N PHE A 190 15.56 4.22 -0.56
CA PHE A 190 15.92 5.52 -1.15
C PHE A 190 17.28 6.04 -0.66
N ARG A 191 17.62 5.78 0.60
CA ARG A 191 18.91 6.20 1.18
C ARG A 191 20.08 5.38 0.63
N PHE A 192 19.92 4.07 0.47
CA PHE A 192 20.95 3.15 -0.03
C PHE A 192 21.01 3.07 -1.55
N SER A 193 19.97 3.53 -2.25
CA SER A 193 19.93 3.60 -3.71
C SER A 193 19.98 5.06 -4.20
N PRO A 194 21.11 5.77 -3.99
CA PRO A 194 21.28 7.16 -4.45
C PRO A 194 21.24 7.31 -5.98
N ARG A 195 21.24 6.18 -6.72
CA ARG A 195 21.15 6.16 -8.19
C ARG A 195 19.75 6.51 -8.70
N LEU A 196 18.66 6.19 -7.98
CA LEU A 196 17.30 6.56 -8.41
C LEU A 196 17.02 8.08 -8.28
N CYS A 197 17.57 8.75 -7.27
CA CYS A 197 17.47 10.21 -7.14
C CYS A 197 18.27 10.99 -8.20
N ARG A 198 19.23 10.36 -8.87
CA ARG A 198 20.04 11.01 -9.90
C ARG A 198 19.25 11.21 -11.19
N THR A 199 18.40 10.25 -11.57
CA THR A 199 17.66 10.29 -12.84
C THR A 199 16.56 11.35 -12.85
N THR A 200 15.87 11.57 -11.73
CA THR A 200 14.83 12.60 -11.62
C THR A 200 15.41 14.02 -11.58
N ARG A 201 16.55 14.26 -10.92
CA ARG A 201 17.22 15.57 -10.96
C ARG A 201 17.73 15.94 -12.35
N VAL A 202 18.21 14.96 -13.12
CA VAL A 202 18.69 15.19 -14.49
C VAL A 202 17.53 15.58 -15.42
N ALA A 203 16.34 14.99 -15.25
CA ALA A 203 15.15 15.34 -16.05
C ALA A 203 14.66 16.78 -15.80
N THR A 204 14.65 17.25 -14.55
CA THR A 204 14.23 18.63 -14.22
C THR A 204 15.25 19.68 -14.66
N CYS A 205 16.55 19.37 -14.59
CA CYS A 205 17.59 20.27 -15.06
C CYS A 205 17.50 20.49 -16.58
N ASN A 206 17.20 19.44 -17.33
CA ASN A 206 17.05 19.52 -18.79
C ASN A 206 15.84 20.36 -19.22
N HIS A 207 14.72 20.28 -18.49
CA HIS A 207 13.55 21.11 -18.79
C HIS A 207 13.78 22.60 -18.48
N LYS A 208 14.61 22.92 -17.48
CA LYS A 208 14.92 24.31 -17.10
C LYS A 208 15.91 24.96 -18.08
N ILE A 209 16.89 24.21 -18.57
CA ILE A 209 17.84 24.68 -19.61
C ILE A 209 17.12 24.93 -20.94
N ARG A 210 16.18 24.06 -21.33
CA ARG A 210 15.46 24.19 -22.60
C ARG A 210 14.52 25.39 -22.67
N ARG A 211 13.97 25.85 -21.54
CA ARG A 211 13.19 27.12 -21.49
C ARG A 211 14.08 28.34 -21.55
N LYS A 212 15.27 28.30 -20.94
CA LYS A 212 16.17 29.46 -20.95
C LYS A 212 16.66 29.75 -22.37
N HIS A 213 16.94 28.70 -23.14
CA HIS A 213 17.43 28.85 -24.51
C HIS A 213 16.36 29.29 -25.53
N SER A 214 15.06 29.22 -25.20
CA SER A 214 13.99 29.72 -26.08
C SER A 214 13.54 31.14 -25.76
N SER A 215 14.06 31.75 -24.69
CA SER A 215 13.80 33.17 -24.39
C SER A 215 14.88 34.11 -24.90
N ASP A 216 16.08 33.60 -25.23
CA ASP A 216 17.20 34.43 -25.70
C ASP A 216 17.26 34.55 -27.24
N THR A 217 16.32 33.94 -27.98
CA THR A 217 16.31 33.97 -29.46
C THR A 217 15.29 34.96 -30.05
N ASP A 218 14.58 35.70 -29.20
CA ASP A 218 13.54 36.67 -29.59
C ASP A 218 13.85 38.08 -29.02
N GLU A 219 15.10 38.54 -29.14
CA GLU A 219 15.39 39.98 -29.09
C GLU A 219 16.01 40.41 -30.43
N PRO A 220 15.36 41.33 -31.17
CA PRO A 220 15.78 41.78 -32.51
C PRO A 220 17.00 42.71 -32.51
#